data_AF-A0A817RDN9-F1
#
_entry.id   AF-A0A817RDN9-F1
#
_cell.length_a   1.000
_cell.length_b   1.000
_cell.length_c   1.000
_cell.angle_alpha   90.00
_cell.angle_beta   90.00
_cell.angle_gamma   90.00
#
_symmetry.space_group_name_H-M   'P 1'
#
loop_
_entity.id
_entity.type
_entity.pdbx_description
1 polymer ?
#
loop_
_entity_poly.entity_id
_entity_poly.type
_entity_poly.pdbx_seq_one_letter_code
_entity_poly.pdbx_strand_id
1 'polypeptide(L)'
;MNIFQELYKINNNCIIVGDLNATLSEMGSSKTNARGKQLQELLNEGLIECVDDDSTTFEKNEYEAKLDWILGSQPLLSFITNV
;
A
#
# COMPACT_ATOMS: atom_id res chain seq x y z
N MET A 1 -4.73 27.42 -6.76
CA MET A 1 -5.77 26.43 -6.39
C MET A 1 -5.06 25.09 -6.36
N ASN A 2 -5.00 24.44 -5.19
CA ASN A 2 -4.17 23.25 -4.99
C ASN A 2 -5.00 22.01 -5.38
N ILE A 3 -4.65 21.38 -6.51
CA ILE A 3 -5.29 20.14 -7.00
C ILE A 3 -5.43 19.09 -5.88
N PHE A 4 -4.45 19.01 -4.98
CA PHE A 4 -4.48 18.08 -3.86
C PHE A 4 -5.63 18.37 -2.88
N GLN A 5 -5.94 19.63 -2.60
CA GLN A 5 -7.08 20.00 -1.73
C GLN A 5 -8.44 19.73 -2.37
N GLU A 6 -8.52 19.74 -3.71
CA GLU A 6 -9.74 19.35 -4.42
C GLU A 6 -9.93 17.83 -4.44
N LEU A 7 -8.85 17.06 -4.61
CA LEU A 7 -8.90 15.59 -4.53
C LEU A 7 -9.38 15.12 -3.15
N TYR A 8 -8.98 15.77 -2.06
CA TYR A 8 -9.51 15.48 -0.72
C TYR A 8 -11.03 15.70 -0.57
N LYS A 9 -11.64 16.52 -1.44
CA LYS A 9 -13.09 16.82 -1.43
C LYS A 9 -13.90 16.02 -2.43
N ILE A 10 -13.24 15.40 -3.41
CA ILE A 10 -13.86 14.43 -4.30
C ILE A 10 -13.98 13.14 -3.50
N ASN A 11 -15.07 12.40 -3.72
CA ASN A 11 -15.39 11.14 -3.07
C ASN A 11 -14.30 10.07 -3.33
N ASN A 12 -13.15 10.20 -2.67
CA ASN A 12 -11.97 9.36 -2.81
C ASN A 12 -12.11 8.12 -1.93
N ASN A 13 -13.21 7.39 -2.10
CA ASN A 13 -13.43 6.10 -1.47
C ASN A 13 -12.85 5.03 -2.40
N CYS A 14 -11.60 4.65 -2.16
CA CYS A 14 -10.87 3.72 -3.01
C CYS A 14 -10.21 2.63 -2.17
N ILE A 15 -10.35 1.39 -2.63
CA ILE A 15 -9.62 0.23 -2.14
C ILE A 15 -8.89 -0.36 -3.35
N ILE A 16 -7.58 -0.56 -3.22
CA ILE A 16 -6.73 -1.18 -4.24
C ILE A 16 -6.23 -2.50 -3.66
N VAL A 17 -6.48 -3.62 -4.36
CA VAL A 17 -6.04 -4.95 -3.92
C VAL A 17 -5.40 -5.69 -5.08
N GLY A 18 -4.26 -6.33 -4.80
CA GLY A 18 -3.67 -7.33 -5.69
C GLY A 18 -2.15 -7.39 -5.62
N ASP A 19 -1.59 -8.23 -6.47
CA ASP A 19 -0.15 -8.38 -6.67
C ASP A 19 0.42 -7.16 -7.42
N LEU A 20 1.11 -6.28 -6.70
CA LEU A 20 1.78 -5.11 -7.27
C LEU A 20 3.21 -5.42 -7.72
N ASN A 21 3.74 -6.60 -7.39
CA ASN A 21 5.15 -6.97 -7.56
C ASN A 21 6.12 -5.91 -7.01
N ALA A 22 5.66 -5.16 -6.01
CA ALA A 22 6.39 -4.11 -5.31
C ALA A 22 6.85 -4.67 -3.97
N THR A 23 8.16 -4.58 -3.70
CA THR A 23 8.73 -5.07 -2.44
C THR A 23 9.27 -3.91 -1.63
N LEU A 24 9.00 -3.91 -0.33
CA LEU A 24 9.46 -2.92 0.64
C LEU A 24 10.16 -3.62 1.80
N SER A 25 11.42 -3.28 2.08
CA SER A 25 12.19 -3.94 3.13
C SER A 25 11.67 -3.70 4.55
N GLU A 26 10.93 -2.61 4.72
CA GLU A 26 10.30 -2.24 5.98
C GLU A 26 8.89 -2.81 6.16
N MET A 27 8.35 -3.47 5.13
CA MET A 27 6.99 -4.02 5.12
C MET A 27 6.99 -5.44 4.51
N GLY A 28 7.55 -6.41 5.25
CA GLY A 28 7.42 -7.83 4.93
C GLY A 28 8.30 -8.39 3.81
N SER A 29 9.15 -7.59 3.15
CA SER A 29 10.10 -8.10 2.14
C SER A 29 11.55 -8.02 2.60
N SER A 30 12.45 -8.85 2.04
CA SER A 30 13.88 -8.78 2.36
C SER A 30 14.61 -7.57 1.74
N LYS A 31 14.10 -7.03 0.61
CA LYS A 31 14.72 -5.94 -0.14
C LYS A 31 13.67 -5.05 -0.79
N THR A 32 13.97 -3.75 -0.85
CA THR A 32 13.16 -2.78 -1.62
C THR A 32 13.53 -2.79 -3.10
N ASN A 33 12.55 -3.00 -3.98
CA ASN A 33 12.74 -2.88 -5.44
C ASN A 33 12.29 -1.50 -5.97
N ALA A 34 12.46 -1.23 -7.28
CA ALA A 34 12.10 0.05 -7.87
C ALA A 34 10.60 0.37 -7.78
N ARG A 35 9.73 -0.65 -7.91
CA ARG A 35 8.27 -0.50 -7.76
C ARG A 35 7.90 -0.22 -6.30
N GLY A 36 8.59 -0.85 -5.36
CA GLY A 36 8.50 -0.57 -3.93
C GLY A 36 8.81 0.89 -3.63
N LYS A 37 9.88 1.46 -4.19
CA LYS A 37 10.18 2.90 -4.00
C LYS A 37 9.04 3.80 -4.47
N GLN A 38 8.44 3.50 -5.62
CA GLN A 38 7.29 4.26 -6.13
C GLN A 38 6.05 4.09 -5.26
N LEU A 39 5.81 2.87 -4.76
CA LEU A 39 4.74 2.61 -3.80
C LEU A 39 4.97 3.38 -2.48
N GLN A 40 6.21 3.40 -1.97
CA GLN A 40 6.56 4.15 -0.77
C GLN A 40 6.33 5.65 -0.94
N GLU A 41 6.69 6.21 -2.10
CA GLU A 41 6.40 7.60 -2.43
C GLU A 41 4.90 7.89 -2.37
N LEU A 42 4.07 7.02 -2.96
CA LEU A 42 2.61 7.13 -2.92
C LEU A 42 2.03 7.02 -1.50
N LEU A 43 2.55 6.10 -0.67
CA LEU A 43 2.15 5.96 0.74
C LEU A 43 2.52 7.23 1.54
N ASN A 44 3.70 7.80 1.28
CA ASN A 44 4.18 9.01 1.95
C ASN A 44 3.35 10.27 1.58
N GLU A 45 2.62 10.27 0.48
CA GLU A 45 1.66 11.34 0.16
C GLU A 45 0.45 11.35 1.11
N GLY A 46 0.19 10.25 1.81
CA GLY A 46 -0.87 10.13 2.83
C GLY A 46 -2.29 10.07 2.28
N LEU A 47 -2.47 9.93 0.95
CA LEU A 47 -3.79 9.78 0.33
C LEU A 47 -4.34 8.37 0.46
N ILE A 48 -3.44 7.37 0.43
CA ILE A 48 -3.73 5.97 0.63
C ILE A 48 -2.78 5.40 1.69
N GLU A 49 -3.25 4.44 2.47
CA GLU A 49 -2.46 3.70 3.44
C GLU A 49 -2.50 2.20 3.13
N CYS A 50 -1.44 1.52 3.52
CA CYS A 50 -1.42 0.06 3.60
C CYS A 50 -2.29 -0.36 4.78
N VAL A 51 -3.27 -1.22 4.55
CA VAL A 51 -4.20 -1.64 5.61
C VAL A 51 -4.03 -3.08 6.03
N ASP A 52 -3.17 -3.85 5.36
CA ASP A 52 -2.78 -5.20 5.73
C ASP A 52 -1.50 -5.23 6.58
N ASP A 53 -1.16 -6.41 7.11
CA ASP A 53 0.02 -6.62 7.95
C ASP A 53 1.32 -6.76 7.13
N ASP A 54 2.46 -6.87 7.81
CA ASP A 54 3.77 -7.06 7.17
C ASP A 54 4.07 -8.52 6.82
N SER A 55 3.05 -9.39 6.73
CA SER A 55 3.28 -10.81 6.38
C SER A 55 3.72 -10.99 4.92
N THR A 56 4.52 -12.03 4.70
CA THR A 56 4.93 -12.47 3.36
C THR A 56 3.74 -13.11 2.66
N THR A 57 3.50 -12.75 1.40
CA THR A 57 2.40 -13.30 0.59
C THR A 57 2.89 -14.25 -0.50
N PHE A 58 4.21 -14.28 -0.73
CA PHE A 58 4.88 -15.16 -1.66
C PHE A 58 6.09 -15.83 -1.02
N GLU A 59 6.13 -17.16 -1.12
CA GLU A 59 7.23 -17.99 -0.62
C GLU A 59 7.69 -18.98 -1.70
N LYS A 60 8.99 -19.00 -1.98
CA LYS A 60 9.60 -19.96 -2.89
C LYS A 60 11.07 -20.21 -2.52
N ASN A 61 11.36 -21.42 -2.04
CA ASN A 61 12.69 -21.80 -1.53
C ASN A 61 13.11 -20.84 -0.38
N GLU A 62 14.29 -20.23 -0.48
CA GLU A 62 14.80 -19.23 0.47
C GLU A 62 14.32 -17.79 0.17
N TYR A 63 13.41 -17.62 -0.78
CA TYR A 63 12.86 -16.32 -1.14
C TYR A 63 11.47 -16.13 -0.57
N GLU A 64 11.34 -15.17 0.34
CA GLU A 64 10.08 -14.72 0.93
C GLU A 64 9.89 -13.22 0.65
N ALA A 65 8.69 -12.84 0.23
CA ALA A 65 8.35 -11.45 -0.05
C ALA A 65 6.85 -11.17 0.14
N LYS A 66 6.55 -9.94 0.55
CA LYS A 66 5.22 -9.35 0.44
C LYS A 66 5.07 -8.74 -0.96
N LEU A 67 4.16 -9.29 -1.76
CA LEU A 67 3.91 -8.85 -3.14
C LEU A 67 2.47 -8.41 -3.36
N ASP A 68 1.56 -8.97 -2.57
CA ASP A 68 0.14 -8.63 -2.54
C ASP A 68 -0.09 -7.53 -1.51
N TRP A 69 -0.88 -6.53 -1.91
CA TRP A 69 -1.13 -5.33 -1.10
C TRP A 69 -2.62 -5.08 -1.01
N ILE A 70 -3.06 -4.62 0.17
CA ILE A 70 -4.39 -4.02 0.36
C ILE A 70 -4.16 -2.57 0.78
N LEU A 71 -4.54 -1.64 -0.11
CA LEU A 71 -4.38 -0.20 0.11
C LEU A 71 -5.75 0.45 0.21
N GLY A 72 -5.95 1.26 1.24
CA GLY A 72 -7.20 1.99 1.49
C GLY A 72 -6.98 3.50 1.52
N SER A 73 -7.93 4.25 0.96
CA SER A 73 -7.91 5.71 1.08
C SER A 73 -8.32 6.17 2.49
N GLN A 74 -7.80 7.32 2.93
CA GLN A 74 -8.05 7.90 4.26
C GLN A 74 -9.51 7.84 4.74
N PRO A 75 -10.53 8.22 3.94
CA PRO A 75 -11.91 8.21 4.40
C PRO A 75 -12.46 6.82 4.74
N LEU A 76 -11.85 5.76 4.21
CA LEU A 76 -12.28 4.38 4.41
C LEU A 76 -11.62 3.69 5.60
N LEU A 77 -10.51 4.23 6.12
CA LEU A 77 -9.70 3.57 7.15
C LEU A 77 -10.51 3.26 8.43
N SER A 78 -11.41 4.16 8.84
CA SER A 78 -12.25 3.93 10.04
C SER A 78 -13.27 2.79 9.89
N PHE A 79 -13.53 2.34 8.67
CA PHE A 79 -14.43 1.22 8.38
C PHE A 79 -13.69 -0.10 8.23
N ILE A 80 -12.36 -0.07 8.08
CA ILE A 80 -11.53 -1.25 7.92
C ILE A 80 -11.15 -1.72 9.33
N THR A 81 -11.75 -2.84 9.75
CA THR A 81 -11.57 -3.41 11.08
C THR A 81 -11.07 -4.83 10.94
N ASN A 82 -9.79 -5.06 11.27
CA ASN A 82 -9.07 -6.33 11.15
C ASN A 82 -8.80 -6.77 9.70
N VAL A 83 -7.62 -6.38 9.19
CA VAL A 83 -6.98 -7.02 8.03
C VAL A 83 -5.79 -7.82 8.55
#